data_AF-A0A1T1BJS8-F1
#
_entry.id   AF-A0A1T1BJS8-F1
#
_cell.length_a   1.000
_cell.length_b   1.000
_cell.length_c   1.000
_cell.angle_alpha   90.00
_cell.angle_beta   90.00
_cell.angle_gamma   90.00
#
_symmetry.space_group_name_H-M   'P 1'
#
loop_
_entity.id
_entity.type
_entity.pdbx_description
1 polymer ?
#
loop_
_entity_poly.entity_id
_entity_poly.type
_entity_poly.pdbx_seq_one_letter_code
_entity_poly.pdbx_strand_id
1 'polypeptide(L)'
;MAEIKLYKSSWKGARLIALSLPFVIIGIWMILEEQIGTFDYIMGWLCVSFFGLGIPLGFFVLFDKRPQIIINENGISDRTLKQGEIKWEQIIETYPIDIHNQKIISIVVCETFEFKKKQYKWAEKLNEFVGSQKLNLNLSQIKIDEIELTELLNKIINSEKNERQNHIRVFSSNQKTIPNFELQNYLVYFIILIVLVLASLSNFKAFMTIIILMGIAAIIARWHRGTNNKSILYKYARIMTFLGFINIVVLLLVFKIYDFTSNKIGIEIHNEIETYKSKFGNYPNDIKNIREKLNLNLIQNYIVDKIEYEKNGNEYKLKLETLNHNQKEFDTELNEWN
;
A
#
# COMPACT_ATOMS: atom_id res chain seq x y z
N MET A 1 -27.36 -8.04 29.43
CA MET A 1 -27.67 -6.73 28.80
C MET A 1 -27.46 -6.90 27.31
N ALA A 2 -28.39 -6.45 26.47
CA ALA A 2 -28.22 -6.58 25.01
C ALA A 2 -27.36 -5.41 24.51
N GLU A 3 -26.24 -5.69 23.87
CA GLU A 3 -25.33 -4.66 23.37
C GLU A 3 -24.87 -4.98 21.95
N ILE A 4 -24.76 -3.95 21.11
CA ILE A 4 -24.07 -4.01 19.83
C ILE A 4 -22.72 -3.32 20.02
N LYS A 5 -21.64 -4.05 19.74
CA LYS A 5 -20.28 -3.54 19.76
C LYS A 5 -19.76 -3.47 18.33
N LEU A 6 -19.53 -2.26 17.85
CA LEU A 6 -19.02 -2.02 16.51
C LEU A 6 -17.52 -1.76 16.56
N TYR A 7 -16.77 -2.61 15.86
CA TYR A 7 -15.31 -2.58 15.84
C TYR A 7 -14.79 -1.91 14.57
N LYS A 8 -13.64 -1.25 14.73
CA LYS A 8 -12.89 -0.71 13.60
C LYS A 8 -12.23 -1.84 12.82
N SER A 9 -12.17 -1.70 11.50
CA SER A 9 -11.44 -2.60 10.62
C SER A 9 -9.91 -2.46 10.84
N SER A 10 -9.28 -3.53 11.31
CA SER A 10 -7.82 -3.63 11.49
C SER A 10 -7.05 -3.53 10.16
N TRP A 11 -7.72 -3.70 9.01
CA TRP A 11 -7.08 -3.69 7.70
C TRP A 11 -6.41 -2.36 7.34
N LYS A 12 -6.87 -1.24 7.91
CA LYS A 12 -6.18 0.05 7.73
C LYS A 12 -4.77 0.04 8.34
N GLY A 13 -4.59 -0.62 9.49
CA GLY A 13 -3.27 -0.79 10.09
C GLY A 13 -2.35 -1.62 9.19
N ALA A 14 -2.86 -2.74 8.67
CA ALA A 14 -2.12 -3.58 7.72
C ALA A 14 -1.74 -2.83 6.44
N ARG A 15 -2.67 -2.08 5.83
CA ARG A 15 -2.38 -1.25 4.64
C ARG A 15 -1.33 -0.18 4.91
N LEU A 16 -1.39 0.45 6.08
CA LEU A 16 -0.44 1.49 6.46
C LEU A 16 0.98 0.91 6.63
N ILE A 17 1.11 -0.26 7.28
CA ILE A 17 2.39 -1.00 7.34
C ILE A 17 2.88 -1.36 5.93
N ALA A 18 2.00 -1.97 5.11
CA ALA A 18 2.36 -2.43 3.78
C ALA A 18 2.79 -1.28 2.85
N LEU A 19 2.19 -0.10 2.98
CA LEU A 19 2.58 1.09 2.20
C LEU A 19 3.87 1.72 2.72
N SER A 20 4.13 1.70 4.03
CA SER A 20 5.36 2.24 4.61
C SER A 20 6.58 1.38 4.34
N LEU A 21 6.43 0.05 4.36
CA LEU A 21 7.55 -0.89 4.35
C LEU A 21 8.51 -0.71 3.14
N PRO A 22 8.03 -0.55 1.89
CA PRO A 22 8.92 -0.37 0.74
C PRO A 22 9.77 0.91 0.85
N PHE A 23 9.19 2.01 1.30
CA PHE A 23 9.93 3.28 1.45
C PHE A 23 10.96 3.21 2.57
N VAL A 24 10.68 2.47 3.63
CA VAL A 24 11.67 2.24 4.70
C VAL A 24 12.82 1.38 4.17
N ILE A 25 12.55 0.33 3.40
CA ILE A 25 13.60 -0.52 2.79
C ILE A 25 14.46 0.30 1.83
N ILE A 26 13.83 1.06 0.92
CA ILE A 26 14.54 1.95 -0.02
C ILE A 26 15.37 2.98 0.74
N GLY A 27 14.81 3.61 1.79
CA GLY A 27 15.51 4.59 2.60
C GLY A 27 16.71 4.00 3.34
N ILE A 28 16.58 2.80 3.93
CA ILE A 28 17.70 2.09 4.57
C ILE A 28 18.78 1.82 3.54
N TRP A 29 18.40 1.36 2.35
CA TRP A 29 19.37 1.07 1.30
C TRP A 29 20.12 2.32 0.84
N MET A 30 19.44 3.46 0.66
CA MET A 30 20.09 4.75 0.36
C MET A 30 21.06 5.18 1.46
N ILE A 31 20.75 4.91 2.73
CA ILE A 31 21.66 5.24 3.85
C ILE A 31 22.91 4.35 3.84
N LEU A 32 22.79 3.09 3.43
CA LEU A 32 23.89 2.11 3.48
C LEU A 32 24.84 2.22 2.29
N GLU A 33 24.33 2.52 1.10
CA GLU A 33 25.12 2.53 -0.14
C GLU A 33 25.73 3.90 -0.44
N GLU A 34 24.99 4.98 -0.14
CA GLU A 34 25.38 6.33 -0.56
C GLU A 34 26.34 6.98 0.43
N GLN A 35 27.28 7.77 -0.09
CA GLN A 35 28.25 8.48 0.73
C GLN A 35 27.57 9.51 1.65
N ILE A 36 28.09 9.63 2.87
CA ILE A 36 27.60 10.58 3.88
C ILE A 36 27.65 12.00 3.31
N GLY A 37 26.51 12.70 3.37
CA GLY A 37 26.37 14.09 2.91
C GLY A 37 25.86 14.25 1.48
N THR A 38 25.70 13.15 0.73
CA THR A 38 24.99 13.19 -0.57
C THR A 38 23.49 13.45 -0.38
N PHE A 39 22.84 13.98 -1.42
CA PHE A 39 21.40 14.21 -1.42
C PHE A 39 20.62 12.93 -1.15
N ASP A 40 21.05 11.81 -1.74
CA ASP A 40 20.40 10.51 -1.58
C ASP A 40 20.57 9.96 -0.14
N TYR A 41 21.75 10.13 0.47
CA TYR A 41 21.94 9.78 1.88
C TYR A 41 20.96 10.55 2.81
N ILE A 42 20.79 11.85 2.59
CA ILE A 42 19.85 12.69 3.36
C ILE A 42 18.40 12.26 3.10
N MET A 43 18.04 11.97 1.84
CA MET A 43 16.71 11.48 1.47
C MET A 43 16.41 10.11 2.08
N GLY A 44 17.41 9.24 2.22
CA GLY A 44 17.31 7.97 2.92
C GLY A 44 16.85 8.17 4.37
N TRP A 45 17.51 9.07 5.11
CA TRP A 45 17.11 9.41 6.49
C TRP A 45 15.71 10.01 6.59
N LEU A 46 15.32 10.89 5.67
CA LEU A 46 13.96 11.43 5.63
C LEU A 46 12.92 10.34 5.35
N CYS A 47 13.20 9.45 4.40
CA CYS A 47 12.32 8.33 4.08
C CYS A 47 12.15 7.39 5.27
N VAL A 48 13.25 6.94 5.88
CA VAL A 48 13.21 6.05 7.04
C VAL A 48 12.48 6.72 8.21
N SER A 49 12.76 8.00 8.49
CA SER A 49 12.12 8.70 9.62
C SER A 49 10.63 8.90 9.40
N PHE A 50 10.22 9.37 8.22
CA PHE A 50 8.82 9.67 7.93
C PHE A 50 7.98 8.41 7.77
N PHE A 51 8.42 7.47 6.90
CA PHE A 51 7.66 6.24 6.66
C PHE A 51 7.83 5.22 7.78
N GLY A 52 8.95 5.27 8.51
CA GLY A 52 9.20 4.43 9.67
C GLY A 52 8.20 4.66 10.79
N LEU A 53 7.73 5.91 11.00
CA LEU A 53 6.64 6.20 11.94
C LEU A 53 5.31 5.54 11.56
N GLY A 54 5.11 5.26 10.27
CA GLY A 54 3.95 4.51 9.80
C GLY A 54 3.91 3.09 10.35
N ILE A 55 5.05 2.42 10.54
CA ILE A 55 5.08 1.04 11.04
C ILE A 55 4.50 0.89 12.47
N PRO A 56 4.99 1.60 13.51
CA PRO A 56 4.45 1.50 14.86
C PRO A 56 3.01 2.02 14.95
N LEU A 57 2.66 3.08 14.21
CA LEU A 57 1.26 3.54 14.10
C LEU A 57 0.36 2.48 13.48
N GLY A 58 0.85 1.79 12.46
CA GLY A 58 0.17 0.70 11.79
C GLY A 58 -0.09 -0.46 12.75
N PHE A 59 0.92 -0.87 13.53
CA PHE A 59 0.75 -1.89 14.57
C PHE A 59 -0.24 -1.45 15.66
N PHE A 60 -0.16 -0.20 16.12
CA PHE A 60 -1.11 0.33 17.09
C PHE A 60 -2.55 0.22 16.59
N VAL A 61 -2.80 0.57 15.32
CA VAL A 61 -4.12 0.45 14.69
C VAL A 61 -4.51 -1.01 14.43
N LEU A 62 -3.56 -1.87 14.07
CA LEU A 62 -3.79 -3.28 13.78
C LEU A 62 -4.24 -4.05 15.04
N PHE A 63 -3.61 -3.74 16.18
CA PHE A 63 -3.89 -4.40 17.46
C PHE A 63 -4.93 -3.70 18.32
N ASP A 64 -5.45 -2.52 17.93
CA ASP A 64 -6.55 -1.87 18.64
C ASP A 64 -7.87 -2.63 18.42
N LYS A 65 -8.15 -3.59 19.31
CA LYS A 65 -9.39 -4.39 19.32
C LYS A 65 -10.53 -3.75 20.11
N ARG A 66 -10.39 -2.49 20.55
CA ARG A 66 -11.44 -1.84 21.34
C ARG A 66 -12.62 -1.47 20.44
N PRO A 67 -13.88 -1.66 20.89
CA PRO A 67 -15.04 -1.19 20.15
C PRO A 67 -14.95 0.32 19.95
N GLN A 68 -15.34 0.79 18.76
CA GLN A 68 -15.41 2.21 18.47
C GLN A 68 -16.76 2.77 18.95
N ILE A 69 -17.86 2.08 18.59
CA ILE A 69 -19.22 2.44 18.95
C ILE A 69 -19.84 1.30 19.76
N ILE A 70 -20.50 1.65 20.86
CA ILE A 70 -21.28 0.74 21.70
C ILE A 70 -22.71 1.26 21.74
N ILE A 71 -23.67 0.40 21.44
CA ILE A 71 -25.10 0.71 21.47
C ILE A 71 -25.76 -0.26 22.44
N ASN A 72 -26.47 0.26 23.43
CA ASN A 72 -27.19 -0.50 24.45
C ASN A 72 -28.58 0.12 24.70
N GLU A 73 -29.34 -0.37 25.67
CA GLU A 73 -30.68 0.15 25.98
C GLU A 73 -30.71 1.54 26.64
N ASN A 74 -29.58 2.02 27.15
CA ASN A 74 -29.46 3.32 27.83
C ASN A 74 -29.03 4.42 26.83
N GLY A 75 -28.19 4.08 25.85
CA GLY A 75 -27.72 5.05 24.87
C GLY A 75 -26.70 4.52 23.86
N ILE A 76 -26.02 5.49 23.23
CA ILE A 76 -24.93 5.29 22.27
C ILE A 76 -23.65 5.89 22.86
N SER A 77 -22.54 5.15 22.79
CA SER A 77 -21.23 5.69 23.09
C SER A 77 -20.27 5.52 21.92
N ASP A 78 -19.63 6.60 21.48
CA ASP A 78 -18.54 6.57 20.51
C ASP A 78 -17.25 7.11 21.16
N ARG A 79 -16.21 6.28 21.17
CA ARG A 79 -14.90 6.61 21.74
C ARG A 79 -14.23 7.81 21.04
N THR A 80 -14.51 8.03 19.77
CA THR A 80 -13.93 9.13 18.96
C THR A 80 -14.54 10.48 19.29
N LEU A 81 -15.83 10.52 19.66
CA LEU A 81 -16.53 11.75 20.02
C LEU A 81 -16.08 12.31 21.37
N LYS A 82 -15.58 11.47 22.28
CA LYS A 82 -15.15 11.85 23.64
C LYS A 82 -16.25 12.60 24.44
N GLN A 83 -17.52 12.32 24.13
CA GLN A 83 -18.69 12.88 24.84
C GLN A 83 -19.22 11.94 25.94
N GLY A 84 -18.81 10.68 25.97
CA GLY A 84 -19.36 9.66 26.87
C GLY A 84 -20.54 8.93 26.23
N GLU A 85 -21.46 8.44 27.05
CA GLU A 85 -22.72 7.84 26.59
C GLU A 85 -23.76 8.95 26.36
N ILE A 86 -24.36 8.96 25.17
CA ILE A 86 -25.46 9.83 24.77
C ILE A 86 -26.74 9.03 25.01
N LYS A 87 -27.60 9.49 25.93
CA LYS A 87 -28.82 8.76 26.27
C LYS A 87 -29.84 8.86 25.14
N TRP A 88 -30.66 7.82 24.97
CA TRP A 88 -31.70 7.82 23.94
C TRP A 88 -32.69 8.96 24.09
N GLU A 89 -33.01 9.34 25.34
CA GLU A 89 -33.94 10.45 25.63
C GLU A 89 -33.41 11.82 25.19
N GLN A 90 -32.10 11.92 24.91
CA GLN A 90 -31.45 13.15 24.46
C GLN A 90 -31.34 13.22 22.93
N ILE A 91 -31.68 12.15 22.22
CA ILE A 91 -31.57 12.06 20.77
C ILE A 91 -32.96 12.26 20.18
N ILE A 92 -33.08 13.21 19.25
CA ILE A 92 -34.33 13.51 18.53
C ILE A 92 -34.48 12.58 17.33
N GLU A 93 -33.42 12.51 16.50
CA GLU A 93 -33.41 11.69 15.30
C GLU A 93 -31.96 11.45 14.84
N THR A 94 -31.82 10.51 13.90
CA THR A 94 -30.55 10.23 13.23
C THR A 94 -30.77 10.10 11.72
N TYR A 95 -29.80 10.54 10.93
CA TYR A 95 -29.86 10.44 9.47
C TYR A 95 -28.47 10.13 8.89
N PRO A 96 -28.38 9.36 7.79
CA PRO A 96 -27.11 9.07 7.15
C PRO A 96 -26.64 10.26 6.31
N ILE A 97 -25.33 10.47 6.28
CA ILE A 97 -24.65 11.44 5.42
C ILE A 97 -23.46 10.73 4.77
N ASP A 98 -23.32 10.87 3.46
CA ASP A 98 -22.12 10.46 2.72
C ASP A 98 -21.35 11.69 2.25
N ILE A 99 -20.16 11.91 2.83
CA ILE A 99 -19.24 12.99 2.43
C ILE A 99 -18.01 12.35 1.79
N HIS A 100 -17.86 12.46 0.46
CA HIS A 100 -16.72 11.90 -0.26
C HIS A 100 -16.48 10.40 0.01
N ASN A 101 -17.54 9.59 0.02
CA ASN A 101 -17.49 8.15 0.32
C ASN A 101 -17.11 7.85 1.79
N GLN A 102 -17.24 8.86 2.67
CA GLN A 102 -17.17 8.69 4.11
C GLN A 102 -18.58 8.56 4.66
N LYS A 103 -18.90 7.34 5.10
CA LYS A 103 -20.16 6.96 5.71
C LYS A 103 -20.25 7.54 7.12
N ILE A 104 -21.24 8.39 7.37
CA ILE A 104 -21.46 9.08 8.65
C ILE A 104 -22.94 8.97 9.01
N ILE A 105 -23.24 8.79 10.29
CA ILE A 105 -24.60 9.04 10.82
C ILE A 105 -24.54 10.30 11.66
N SER A 106 -25.30 11.32 11.26
CA SER A 106 -25.50 12.51 12.08
C SER A 106 -26.58 12.25 13.12
N ILE A 107 -26.31 12.69 14.34
CA ILE A 107 -27.22 12.59 15.48
C ILE A 107 -27.73 13.99 15.81
N VAL A 108 -29.05 14.18 15.74
CA VAL A 108 -29.72 15.38 16.21
C VAL A 108 -30.05 15.18 17.69
N VAL A 109 -29.60 16.08 18.55
CA VAL A 109 -29.84 16.03 20.01
C VAL A 109 -30.68 17.21 20.47
N CYS A 110 -31.43 17.02 21.54
CA CYS A 110 -32.22 18.07 22.14
C CYS A 110 -31.36 19.00 23.01
N GLU A 111 -31.94 20.12 23.42
CA GLU A 111 -31.24 21.18 24.18
C GLU A 111 -30.69 20.70 25.53
N THR A 112 -31.21 19.60 26.07
CA THR A 112 -30.74 19.00 27.33
C THR A 112 -29.37 18.31 27.22
N PHE A 113 -28.83 18.17 25.99
CA PHE A 113 -27.53 17.58 25.77
C PHE A 113 -26.40 18.60 25.92
N GLU A 114 -25.58 18.44 26.96
CA GLU A 114 -24.40 19.27 27.17
C GLU A 114 -23.15 18.68 26.52
N PHE A 115 -22.55 19.43 25.60
CA PHE A 115 -21.27 19.07 24.98
C PHE A 115 -20.11 19.23 25.97
N LYS A 116 -19.40 18.14 26.27
CA LYS A 116 -18.21 18.16 27.15
C LYS A 116 -17.02 18.92 26.57
N LYS A 117 -17.02 19.18 25.26
CA LYS A 117 -15.98 19.93 24.56
C LYS A 117 -16.59 20.97 23.66
N LYS A 118 -16.12 22.21 23.79
CA LYS A 118 -16.40 23.27 22.83
C LYS A 118 -15.74 22.93 21.50
N GLN A 119 -16.53 22.82 20.44
CA GLN A 119 -16.01 22.70 19.08
C GLN A 119 -15.42 24.03 18.63
N TYR A 120 -14.42 23.98 17.74
CA TYR A 120 -13.86 25.18 17.15
C TYR A 120 -14.87 25.80 16.17
N LYS A 121 -15.03 27.13 16.18
CA LYS A 121 -16.00 27.85 15.33
C LYS A 121 -15.85 27.57 13.83
N TRP A 122 -14.64 27.28 13.36
CA TRP A 122 -14.41 26.93 11.96
C TRP A 122 -14.97 25.54 11.60
N ALA A 123 -14.92 24.59 12.55
CA ALA A 123 -15.46 23.25 12.35
C ALA A 123 -16.99 23.24 12.38
N GLU A 124 -17.60 24.12 13.17
CA GLU A 124 -19.06 24.31 13.22
C GLU A 124 -19.61 24.81 11.88
N LYS A 125 -18.97 25.83 11.28
CA LYS A 125 -19.33 26.31 9.93
C LYS A 125 -19.18 25.25 8.84
N LEU A 126 -18.17 24.38 8.94
CA LEU A 126 -17.98 23.27 8.00
C LEU A 126 -19.07 22.21 8.16
N ASN A 127 -19.47 21.90 9.39
CA ASN A 127 -20.55 20.94 9.64
C ASN A 127 -21.87 21.47 9.05
N GLU A 128 -22.20 22.74 9.29
CA GLU A 128 -23.40 23.38 8.71
C GLU A 128 -23.38 23.35 7.18
N PHE A 129 -22.24 23.69 6.55
CA PHE A 129 -22.10 23.69 5.10
C PHE A 129 -22.33 22.32 4.47
N VAL A 130 -21.94 21.24 5.17
CA VAL A 130 -22.08 19.87 4.66
C VAL A 130 -23.36 19.19 5.19
N GLY A 131 -24.26 19.94 5.84
CA GLY A 131 -25.54 19.43 6.36
C GLY A 131 -25.40 18.46 7.54
N SER A 132 -24.26 18.50 8.23
CA SER A 132 -23.90 17.61 9.32
C SER A 132 -24.12 18.26 10.68
N GLN A 133 -24.55 17.46 11.66
CA GLN A 133 -24.73 17.92 13.04
C GLN A 133 -23.40 17.99 13.80
N LYS A 134 -23.45 18.51 15.03
CA LYS A 134 -22.28 18.55 15.94
C LYS A 134 -21.86 17.15 16.41
N LEU A 135 -22.77 16.18 16.40
CA LEU A 135 -22.53 14.78 16.78
C LEU A 135 -22.65 13.88 15.56
N ASN A 136 -21.55 13.22 15.22
CA ASN A 136 -21.43 12.41 14.01
C ASN A 136 -20.76 11.08 14.33
N LEU A 137 -21.47 9.98 14.12
CA LEU A 137 -20.89 8.64 14.19
C LEU A 137 -20.17 8.36 12.88
N ASN A 138 -18.84 8.18 12.94
CA ASN A 138 -18.08 7.85 11.75
C ASN A 138 -18.08 6.32 11.52
N LEU A 139 -18.77 5.90 10.46
CA LEU A 139 -18.90 4.50 10.07
C LEU A 139 -17.88 4.08 8.99
N SER A 140 -17.06 4.99 8.49
CA SER A 140 -16.10 4.72 7.40
C SER A 140 -15.05 3.65 7.72
N GLN A 141 -14.97 3.22 8.97
CA GLN A 141 -14.03 2.21 9.44
C GLN A 141 -14.74 1.02 10.10
N ILE A 142 -16.07 1.04 10.15
CA ILE A 142 -16.90 0.04 10.80
C ILE A 142 -17.61 -0.75 9.70
N LYS A 143 -17.69 -2.07 9.88
CA LYS A 143 -18.38 -2.93 8.91
C LYS A 143 -19.86 -3.03 9.25
N ILE A 144 -20.62 -2.04 8.82
CA ILE A 144 -22.07 -2.00 9.01
C ILE A 144 -22.70 -1.20 7.87
N ASP A 145 -23.92 -1.57 7.49
CA ASP A 145 -24.70 -0.74 6.58
C ASP A 145 -25.20 0.52 7.32
N GLU A 146 -25.02 1.68 6.72
CA GLU A 146 -25.35 2.97 7.35
C GLU A 146 -26.85 3.19 7.41
N ILE A 147 -27.60 2.72 6.42
CA ILE A 147 -29.05 2.88 6.32
C ILE A 147 -29.70 1.94 7.33
N GLU A 148 -29.31 0.66 7.34
CA GLU A 148 -29.85 -0.31 8.30
C GLU A 148 -29.56 0.11 9.75
N LEU A 149 -28.36 0.65 10.01
CA LEU A 149 -28.03 1.16 11.34
C LEU A 149 -28.87 2.39 11.69
N THR A 150 -29.02 3.37 10.79
CA THR A 150 -29.87 4.54 11.05
C THR A 150 -31.32 4.15 11.32
N GLU A 151 -31.88 3.22 10.54
CA GLU A 151 -33.24 2.73 10.75
C GLU A 151 -33.40 2.09 12.14
N LEU A 152 -32.41 1.28 12.56
CA LEU A 152 -32.38 0.73 13.91
C LEU A 152 -32.36 1.84 14.97
N LEU A 153 -31.48 2.83 14.82
CA LEU A 153 -31.33 3.92 15.80
C LEU A 153 -32.64 4.71 15.95
N ASN A 154 -33.27 5.10 14.84
CA ASN A 154 -34.55 5.80 14.84
C ASN A 154 -35.69 4.96 15.43
N LYS A 155 -35.64 3.63 15.25
CA LYS A 155 -36.59 2.74 15.90
C LYS A 155 -36.40 2.76 17.43
N ILE A 156 -35.16 2.60 17.90
CA ILE A 156 -34.82 2.58 19.33
C ILE A 156 -35.17 3.90 20.04
N ILE A 157 -34.95 5.04 19.38
CA ILE A 157 -35.27 6.37 19.91
C ILE A 157 -36.75 6.46 20.31
N ASN A 158 -37.64 5.90 19.49
CA ASN A 158 -39.09 5.95 19.69
C ASN A 158 -39.66 4.80 20.52
N SER A 159 -38.81 3.92 21.07
CA SER A 159 -39.23 2.73 21.82
C SER A 159 -39.00 2.85 23.33
N GLU A 160 -39.82 2.14 24.10
CA GLU A 160 -39.61 1.97 25.53
C GLU A 160 -38.39 1.09 25.83
N LYS A 161 -37.77 1.26 27.00
CA LYS A 161 -36.52 0.60 27.39
C LYS A 161 -36.52 -0.93 27.19
N ASN A 162 -37.64 -1.60 27.50
CA ASN A 162 -37.77 -3.05 27.35
C ASN A 162 -37.80 -3.48 25.87
N GLU A 163 -38.41 -2.68 25.00
CA GLU A 163 -38.47 -2.93 23.56
C GLU A 163 -37.13 -2.66 22.87
N ARG A 164 -36.37 -1.65 23.35
CA ARG A 164 -35.02 -1.34 22.85
C ARG A 164 -34.11 -2.57 22.88
N GLN A 165 -34.12 -3.31 23.99
CA GLN A 165 -33.33 -4.54 24.12
C GLN A 165 -33.70 -5.58 23.06
N ASN A 166 -34.98 -5.69 22.72
CA ASN A 166 -35.45 -6.64 21.72
C ASN A 166 -35.01 -6.22 20.31
N HIS A 167 -35.12 -4.93 19.96
CA HIS A 167 -34.62 -4.39 18.70
C HIS A 167 -33.12 -4.62 18.51
N ILE A 168 -32.33 -4.39 19.57
CA ILE A 168 -30.88 -4.63 19.58
C ILE A 168 -30.56 -6.10 19.34
N ARG A 169 -31.27 -7.03 20.01
CA ARG A 169 -31.05 -8.48 19.83
C ARG A 169 -31.37 -8.94 18.42
N VAL A 170 -32.52 -8.53 17.87
CA VAL A 170 -32.97 -8.90 16.52
C VAL A 170 -31.99 -8.38 15.47
N PHE A 171 -31.52 -7.15 15.62
CA PHE A 171 -30.53 -6.60 14.71
C PHE A 171 -29.21 -7.37 14.76
N SER A 172 -28.69 -7.64 15.97
CA SER A 172 -27.47 -8.44 16.15
C SER A 172 -27.58 -9.85 15.57
N SER A 173 -28.75 -10.51 15.66
CA SER A 173 -28.94 -11.85 15.07
C SER A 173 -29.05 -11.82 13.55
N ASN A 174 -29.57 -10.73 12.99
CA ASN A 174 -29.79 -10.59 11.54
C ASN A 174 -28.56 -10.08 10.79
N GLN A 175 -27.56 -9.56 11.50
CA GLN A 175 -26.29 -9.17 10.88
C GLN A 175 -25.60 -10.39 10.25
N LYS A 176 -25.71 -10.49 8.93
CA LYS A 176 -24.89 -11.41 8.15
C LYS A 176 -23.42 -11.01 8.35
N THR A 177 -22.59 -11.96 8.75
CA THR A 177 -21.14 -11.83 8.68
C THR A 177 -20.76 -11.69 7.21
N ILE A 178 -20.74 -10.46 6.70
CA ILE A 178 -20.21 -10.17 5.37
C ILE A 178 -18.73 -10.63 5.46
N PRO A 179 -18.28 -11.63 4.69
CA PRO A 179 -16.87 -12.02 4.72
C PRO A 179 -16.03 -10.84 4.25
N ASN A 180 -14.96 -10.52 4.97
CA ASN A 180 -14.22 -9.26 4.81
C ASN A 180 -12.91 -9.39 4.04
N PHE A 181 -12.79 -10.41 3.20
CA PHE A 181 -11.54 -10.67 2.53
C PHE A 181 -11.81 -11.08 1.08
N GLU A 182 -11.91 -10.10 0.19
CA GLU A 182 -11.82 -10.33 -1.26
C GLU A 182 -10.37 -10.64 -1.64
N LEU A 183 -9.76 -11.69 -1.05
CA LEU A 183 -8.40 -12.19 -1.38
C LEU A 183 -8.30 -12.38 -2.89
N GLN A 184 -9.40 -12.89 -3.47
CA GLN A 184 -9.53 -13.15 -4.90
C GLN A 184 -9.24 -11.92 -5.75
N ASN A 185 -9.75 -10.74 -5.39
CA ASN A 185 -9.52 -9.53 -6.17
C ASN A 185 -8.06 -9.06 -6.07
N TYR A 186 -7.46 -9.15 -4.89
CA TYR A 186 -6.03 -8.81 -4.70
C TYR A 186 -5.09 -9.79 -5.41
N LEU A 187 -5.37 -11.09 -5.35
CA LEU A 187 -4.61 -12.12 -6.07
C LEU A 187 -4.70 -11.89 -7.58
N VAL A 188 -5.88 -11.56 -8.11
CA VAL A 188 -6.05 -11.23 -9.53
C VAL A 188 -5.19 -10.02 -9.91
N TYR A 189 -5.22 -8.93 -9.13
CA TYR A 189 -4.37 -7.77 -9.41
C TYR A 189 -2.86 -8.09 -9.31
N PHE A 190 -2.47 -8.94 -8.36
CA PHE A 190 -1.08 -9.37 -8.21
C PHE A 190 -0.62 -10.21 -9.41
N ILE A 191 -1.44 -11.15 -9.88
CA ILE A 191 -1.15 -11.94 -11.09
C ILE A 191 -1.06 -11.03 -12.32
N ILE A 192 -1.99 -10.09 -12.48
CA ILE A 192 -1.95 -9.09 -13.57
C ILE A 192 -0.64 -8.30 -13.50
N LEU A 193 -0.20 -7.88 -12.32
CA LEU A 193 1.05 -7.15 -12.15
C LEU A 193 2.26 -7.99 -12.57
N ILE A 194 2.34 -9.27 -12.17
CA ILE A 194 3.42 -10.18 -12.61
C ILE A 194 3.43 -10.28 -14.14
N VAL A 195 2.27 -10.48 -14.76
CA VAL A 195 2.15 -10.58 -16.21
C VAL A 195 2.60 -9.28 -16.89
N LEU A 196 2.25 -8.11 -16.34
CA LEU A 196 2.70 -6.81 -16.86
C LEU A 196 4.22 -6.66 -16.75
N VAL A 197 4.83 -7.06 -15.65
CA VAL A 197 6.29 -7.00 -15.46
C VAL A 197 6.99 -7.90 -16.48
N LEU A 198 6.54 -9.16 -16.60
CA LEU A 198 7.09 -10.11 -17.57
C LEU A 198 6.93 -9.62 -19.02
N ALA A 199 5.76 -9.10 -19.37
CA ALA A 199 5.52 -8.52 -20.69
C ALA A 199 6.44 -7.32 -20.95
N SER A 200 6.65 -6.46 -19.95
CA SER A 200 7.52 -5.29 -20.06
C SER A 200 8.99 -5.67 -20.24
N LEU A 201 9.46 -6.73 -19.57
CA LEU A 201 10.81 -7.25 -19.72
C LEU A 201 11.03 -8.01 -21.04
N SER A 202 9.97 -8.54 -21.65
CA SER A 202 10.09 -9.36 -22.86
C SER A 202 10.49 -8.58 -24.12
N ASN A 203 10.00 -7.34 -24.27
CA ASN A 203 10.31 -6.50 -25.43
C ASN A 203 9.96 -5.03 -25.15
N PHE A 204 10.81 -4.10 -25.62
CA PHE A 204 10.58 -2.66 -25.58
C PHE A 204 9.21 -2.23 -26.14
N LYS A 205 8.70 -2.87 -27.20
CA LYS A 205 7.37 -2.56 -27.77
C LYS A 205 6.24 -2.83 -26.78
N ALA A 206 6.32 -3.92 -26.02
CA ALA A 206 5.32 -4.27 -25.02
C ALA A 206 5.35 -3.29 -23.85
N PHE A 207 6.54 -2.93 -23.36
CA PHE A 207 6.74 -1.89 -22.36
C PHE A 207 6.12 -0.55 -22.79
N MET A 208 6.42 -0.07 -24.00
CA MET A 208 5.87 1.20 -24.52
C MET A 208 4.34 1.16 -24.62
N THR A 209 3.78 0.02 -25.02
CA THR A 209 2.31 -0.16 -25.12
C THR A 209 1.65 -0.04 -23.74
N ILE A 210 2.24 -0.64 -22.71
CA ILE A 210 1.74 -0.55 -21.33
C ILE A 210 1.80 0.91 -20.83
N ILE A 211 2.88 1.63 -21.11
CA ILE A 211 3.02 3.06 -20.73
C ILE A 211 1.96 3.92 -21.41
N ILE A 212 1.75 3.73 -22.72
CA ILE A 212 0.74 4.50 -23.48
C ILE A 212 -0.67 4.23 -22.92
N LEU A 213 -1.03 2.95 -22.70
CA LEU A 213 -2.32 2.57 -22.12
C LEU A 213 -2.51 3.18 -20.72
N MET A 214 -1.47 3.13 -19.88
CA MET A 214 -1.48 3.78 -18.57
C MET A 214 -1.71 5.29 -18.68
N GLY A 215 -1.04 5.96 -19.63
CA GLY A 215 -1.20 7.40 -19.87
C GLY A 215 -2.62 7.77 -20.30
N ILE A 216 -3.20 7.02 -21.24
CA ILE A 216 -4.60 7.19 -21.66
C ILE A 216 -5.55 6.99 -20.48
N ALA A 217 -5.36 5.92 -19.70
CA ALA A 217 -6.15 5.64 -18.52
C ALA A 217 -6.05 6.75 -17.46
N ALA A 218 -4.86 7.33 -17.26
CA ALA A 218 -4.66 8.43 -16.32
C ALA A 218 -5.43 9.69 -16.74
N ILE A 219 -5.46 10.00 -18.04
CA ILE A 219 -6.24 11.12 -18.59
C ILE A 219 -7.73 10.89 -18.37
N ILE A 220 -8.24 9.70 -18.69
CA ILE A 220 -9.65 9.32 -18.47
C ILE A 220 -10.02 9.43 -16.98
N ALA A 221 -9.17 8.90 -16.10
CA ALA A 221 -9.39 8.96 -14.65
C ALA A 221 -9.38 10.40 -14.13
N ARG A 222 -8.53 11.28 -14.69
CA ARG A 222 -8.46 12.69 -14.32
C ARG A 222 -9.69 13.46 -14.79
N TRP A 223 -10.17 13.21 -16.00
CA TRP A 223 -11.35 13.88 -16.57
C TRP A 223 -12.61 13.62 -15.75
N HIS A 224 -12.78 12.39 -15.24
CA HIS A 224 -13.92 12.01 -14.41
C HIS A 224 -13.81 12.39 -12.92
N ARG A 225 -12.69 13.01 -12.48
CA ARG A 225 -12.42 13.31 -11.06
C ARG A 225 -13.41 14.33 -10.44
N GLY A 226 -14.13 15.10 -11.26
CA GLY A 226 -15.12 16.10 -10.82
C GLY A 226 -16.59 15.73 -11.05
N THR A 227 -16.88 14.55 -11.62
CA THR A 227 -18.25 14.13 -11.92
C THR A 227 -18.79 13.21 -10.83
N ASN A 228 -20.01 13.46 -10.32
CA ASN A 228 -20.69 12.53 -9.40
C ASN A 228 -21.01 11.16 -10.01
N ASN A 229 -20.86 11.02 -11.33
CA ASN A 229 -21.11 9.78 -12.04
C ASN A 229 -19.85 8.89 -12.05
N LYS A 230 -19.77 7.96 -11.08
CA LYS A 230 -18.72 6.94 -11.01
C LYS A 230 -18.95 5.85 -12.08
N SER A 231 -18.76 6.19 -13.35
CA SER A 231 -18.91 5.24 -14.45
C SER A 231 -17.97 4.03 -14.29
N ILE A 232 -18.38 2.88 -14.83
CA ILE A 232 -17.54 1.67 -14.88
C ILE A 232 -16.17 1.99 -15.52
N LEU A 233 -16.17 2.85 -16.54
CA LEU A 233 -14.97 3.34 -17.21
C LEU A 233 -14.00 4.05 -16.24
N TYR A 234 -14.49 4.95 -15.39
CA TYR A 234 -13.66 5.63 -14.38
C TYR A 234 -13.00 4.64 -13.41
N LYS A 235 -13.75 3.63 -12.95
CA LYS A 235 -13.24 2.61 -12.03
C LYS A 235 -12.06 1.86 -12.64
N TYR A 236 -12.20 1.37 -13.88
CA TYR A 236 -11.15 0.61 -14.56
C TYR A 236 -9.98 1.49 -14.99
N ALA A 237 -10.23 2.71 -15.46
CA ALA A 237 -9.18 3.66 -15.79
C ALA A 237 -8.28 3.92 -14.58
N ARG A 238 -8.87 4.16 -13.39
CA ARG A 238 -8.11 4.36 -12.15
C ARG A 238 -7.27 3.14 -11.78
N ILE A 239 -7.83 1.93 -11.87
CA ILE A 239 -7.10 0.68 -11.60
C ILE A 239 -5.92 0.51 -12.55
N MET A 240 -6.14 0.73 -13.86
CA MET A 240 -5.12 0.62 -14.89
C MET A 240 -3.98 1.63 -14.68
N THR A 241 -4.30 2.87 -14.30
CA THR A 241 -3.27 3.86 -13.95
C THR A 241 -2.42 3.41 -12.76
N PHE A 242 -3.03 2.92 -11.68
CA PHE A 242 -2.29 2.44 -10.52
C PHE A 242 -1.44 1.21 -10.82
N LEU A 243 -1.97 0.23 -11.55
CA LEU A 243 -1.22 -0.97 -11.96
C LEU A 243 -0.04 -0.61 -12.88
N GLY A 244 -0.25 0.28 -13.86
CA GLY A 244 0.82 0.75 -14.74
C GLY A 244 1.93 1.48 -13.97
N PHE A 245 1.56 2.34 -13.01
CA PHE A 245 2.54 3.03 -12.16
C PHE A 245 3.33 2.05 -11.30
N ILE A 246 2.65 1.11 -10.63
CA ILE A 246 3.32 0.06 -9.83
C ILE A 246 4.25 -0.78 -10.71
N ASN A 247 3.82 -1.13 -11.93
CA ASN A 247 4.66 -1.87 -12.88
C ASN A 247 5.96 -1.13 -13.20
N ILE A 248 5.91 0.20 -13.44
CA ILE A 248 7.12 1.02 -13.67
C ILE A 248 8.05 0.99 -12.46
N VAL A 249 7.50 1.20 -11.25
CA VAL A 249 8.31 1.18 -10.02
C VAL A 249 8.97 -0.18 -9.82
N VAL A 250 8.23 -1.28 -10.02
CA VAL A 250 8.77 -2.64 -9.91
C VAL A 250 9.83 -2.90 -10.97
N LEU A 251 9.64 -2.46 -12.21
CA LEU A 251 10.65 -2.59 -13.27
C LEU A 251 11.93 -1.86 -12.92
N LEU A 252 11.84 -0.61 -12.46
CA LEU A 252 13.01 0.16 -12.04
C LEU A 252 13.77 -0.54 -10.91
N LEU A 253 13.05 -1.10 -9.93
CA LEU A 253 13.67 -1.90 -8.87
C LEU A 253 14.34 -3.16 -9.42
N VAL A 254 13.70 -3.87 -10.35
CA VAL A 254 14.28 -5.06 -11.00
C VAL A 254 15.56 -4.71 -11.75
N PHE A 255 15.58 -3.65 -12.55
CA PHE A 255 16.78 -3.17 -13.24
C PHE A 255 17.88 -2.82 -12.26
N LYS A 256 17.56 -2.05 -11.21
CA LYS A 256 18.56 -1.62 -10.22
C LYS A 256 19.16 -2.78 -9.43
N ILE A 257 18.35 -3.78 -9.07
CA ILE A 257 18.81 -5.01 -8.42
C ILE A 257 19.67 -5.84 -9.38
N TYR A 258 19.27 -5.93 -10.66
CA TYR A 258 20.04 -6.63 -11.68
C TYR A 258 21.42 -6.01 -11.87
N ASP A 259 21.49 -4.69 -12.10
CA ASP A 259 22.75 -3.95 -12.31
C ASP A 259 23.68 -4.08 -11.10
N PHE A 260 23.16 -3.92 -9.88
CA PHE A 260 23.94 -4.11 -8.66
C PHE A 260 24.50 -5.54 -8.55
N THR A 261 23.65 -6.54 -8.81
CA THR A 261 24.04 -7.95 -8.72
C THR A 261 25.03 -8.31 -9.82
N SER A 262 24.85 -7.81 -11.04
CA SER A 262 25.75 -8.09 -12.15
C SER A 262 27.10 -7.42 -11.97
N ASN A 263 27.17 -6.18 -11.47
CA ASN A 263 28.45 -5.53 -11.13
C ASN A 263 29.21 -6.35 -10.09
N LYS A 264 28.54 -6.76 -9.01
CA LYS A 264 29.15 -7.60 -7.97
C LYS A 264 29.72 -8.91 -8.55
N ILE A 265 28.95 -9.59 -9.39
CA ILE A 265 29.40 -10.84 -10.05
C ILE A 265 30.55 -10.57 -11.00
N GLY A 266 30.51 -9.48 -11.77
CA GLY A 266 31.59 -9.09 -12.69
C GLY A 266 32.92 -8.94 -11.95
N ILE A 267 32.90 -8.26 -10.80
CA ILE A 267 34.05 -8.11 -9.90
C ILE A 267 34.53 -9.46 -9.36
N GLU A 268 33.61 -10.32 -8.89
CA GLU A 268 33.97 -11.65 -8.37
C GLU A 268 34.61 -12.54 -9.45
N ILE A 269 34.08 -12.52 -10.68
CA ILE A 269 34.65 -13.24 -11.82
C ILE A 269 36.01 -12.67 -12.23
N HIS A 270 36.12 -11.34 -12.35
CA HIS A 270 37.37 -10.65 -12.65
C HIS A 270 38.49 -11.06 -11.68
N ASN A 271 38.21 -11.00 -10.37
CA ASN A 271 39.17 -11.37 -9.33
C ASN A 271 39.64 -12.84 -9.42
N GLU A 272 38.73 -13.76 -9.74
CA GLU A 272 39.07 -15.17 -9.92
C GLU A 272 39.87 -15.41 -11.21
N ILE A 273 39.59 -14.67 -12.29
CA ILE A 273 40.38 -14.72 -13.53
C ILE A 273 41.81 -14.23 -13.29
N GLU A 274 41.99 -13.11 -12.58
CA GLU A 274 43.31 -12.58 -12.23
C GLU A 274 44.07 -13.52 -11.28
N THR A 275 43.37 -14.12 -10.31
CA THR A 275 43.95 -15.14 -9.41
C THR A 275 44.42 -16.36 -10.20
N TYR A 276 43.63 -16.81 -11.19
CA TYR A 276 44.00 -17.90 -12.08
C TYR A 276 45.26 -17.55 -12.89
N LYS A 277 45.30 -16.36 -13.49
CA LYS A 277 46.46 -15.87 -14.25
C LYS A 277 47.72 -15.82 -13.38
N SER A 278 47.63 -15.31 -12.16
CA SER A 278 48.74 -15.26 -11.20
C SER A 278 49.31 -16.65 -10.89
N LYS A 279 48.43 -17.66 -10.78
CA LYS A 279 48.81 -19.03 -10.44
C LYS A 279 49.36 -19.85 -11.61
N PHE A 280 48.81 -19.66 -12.81
CA PHE A 280 49.10 -20.51 -13.98
C PHE A 280 49.86 -19.78 -15.10
N GLY A 281 50.09 -18.47 -14.96
CA GLY A 281 50.82 -17.64 -15.93
C GLY A 281 50.04 -17.25 -17.19
N ASN A 282 48.79 -17.69 -17.34
CA ASN A 282 47.93 -17.38 -18.49
C ASN A 282 46.45 -17.33 -18.04
N TYR A 283 45.60 -16.62 -18.79
CA TYR A 283 44.16 -16.59 -18.57
C TYR A 283 43.51 -17.95 -18.84
N PRO A 284 42.42 -18.28 -18.14
CA PRO A 284 41.67 -19.51 -18.37
C PRO A 284 41.11 -19.53 -19.80
N ASN A 285 40.94 -20.71 -20.40
CA ASN A 285 40.32 -20.81 -21.73
C ASN A 285 38.78 -20.74 -21.67
N ASP A 286 38.19 -20.95 -20.50
CA ASP A 286 36.75 -20.88 -20.22
C ASP A 286 36.57 -20.51 -18.73
N ILE A 287 35.48 -19.80 -18.41
CA ILE A 287 35.10 -19.41 -17.06
C ILE A 287 34.22 -20.45 -16.34
N LYS A 288 33.84 -21.57 -16.97
CA LYS A 288 33.03 -22.64 -16.32
C LYS A 288 33.60 -23.13 -14.99
N ASN A 289 34.91 -23.39 -14.92
CA ASN A 289 35.54 -23.85 -13.69
C ASN A 289 35.56 -22.76 -12.60
N ILE A 290 35.58 -21.49 -13.00
CA ILE A 290 35.47 -20.34 -12.09
C ILE A 290 34.04 -20.24 -11.57
N ARG A 291 33.05 -20.43 -12.45
CA ARG A 291 31.62 -20.45 -12.08
C ARG A 291 31.31 -21.51 -11.03
N GLU A 292 31.82 -22.73 -11.17
CA GLU A 292 31.56 -23.81 -10.20
C GLU A 292 32.13 -23.52 -8.81
N LYS A 293 33.17 -22.68 -8.74
CA LYS A 293 33.80 -22.26 -7.49
C LYS A 293 33.03 -21.14 -6.79
N LEU A 294 32.31 -20.31 -7.56
CA LEU A 294 31.43 -19.28 -7.05
C LEU A 294 30.14 -19.95 -6.56
N ASN A 295 29.89 -19.93 -5.25
CA ASN A 295 28.70 -20.52 -4.64
C ASN A 295 27.46 -19.64 -4.90
N LEU A 296 27.01 -19.58 -6.15
CA LEU A 296 26.03 -18.62 -6.65
C LEU A 296 24.59 -19.06 -6.35
N ASN A 297 23.74 -18.09 -6.01
CA ASN A 297 22.29 -18.30 -5.91
C ASN A 297 21.61 -18.33 -7.29
N LEU A 298 20.29 -18.56 -7.33
CA LEU A 298 19.53 -18.67 -8.59
C LEU A 298 19.63 -17.43 -9.50
N ILE A 299 19.51 -16.23 -8.93
CA ILE A 299 19.56 -14.97 -9.69
C ILE A 299 20.98 -14.74 -10.21
N GLN A 300 21.98 -14.99 -9.37
CA GLN A 300 23.37 -14.84 -9.76
C GLN A 300 23.76 -15.83 -10.86
N ASN A 301 23.31 -17.09 -10.78
CA ASN A 301 23.50 -18.07 -11.84
C ASN A 301 22.90 -17.62 -13.17
N TYR A 302 21.67 -17.09 -13.14
CA TYR A 302 21.03 -16.54 -14.34
C TYR A 302 21.85 -15.41 -14.97
N ILE A 303 22.44 -14.52 -14.16
CA ILE A 303 23.31 -13.44 -14.66
C ILE A 303 24.59 -14.00 -15.25
N VAL A 304 25.25 -14.95 -14.58
CA VAL A 304 26.49 -15.57 -15.08
C VAL A 304 26.26 -16.31 -16.41
N ASP A 305 25.10 -16.95 -16.58
CA ASP A 305 24.71 -17.57 -17.85
C ASP A 305 24.60 -16.58 -19.02
N LYS A 306 24.50 -15.28 -18.72
CA LYS A 306 24.45 -14.18 -19.69
C LYS A 306 25.79 -13.47 -19.91
N ILE A 307 26.85 -13.92 -19.23
CA ILE A 307 28.20 -13.39 -19.39
C ILE A 307 28.95 -14.21 -20.45
N GLU A 308 29.32 -13.55 -21.54
CA GLU A 308 30.20 -14.09 -22.56
C GLU A 308 31.66 -13.79 -22.22
N TYR A 309 32.51 -14.80 -22.31
CA TYR A 309 33.96 -14.70 -22.08
C TYR A 309 34.71 -14.91 -23.40
N GLU A 310 35.56 -13.95 -23.76
CA GLU A 310 36.46 -14.03 -24.91
C GLU A 310 37.91 -13.84 -24.44
N LYS A 311 38.82 -14.71 -24.89
CA LYS A 311 40.26 -14.61 -24.62
C LYS A 311 41.01 -14.26 -25.91
N ASN A 312 41.76 -13.16 -25.89
CA ASN A 312 42.61 -12.71 -27.00
C ASN A 312 44.07 -12.61 -26.54
N GLY A 313 44.80 -13.73 -26.59
CA GLY A 313 46.22 -13.77 -26.24
C GLY A 313 46.48 -13.36 -24.79
N ASN A 314 46.94 -12.12 -24.60
CA ASN A 314 47.29 -11.54 -23.29
C ASN A 314 46.17 -10.67 -22.68
N GLU A 315 44.98 -10.68 -23.28
CA GLU A 315 43.80 -9.94 -22.81
C GLU A 315 42.58 -10.86 -22.77
N TYR A 316 41.58 -10.48 -21.97
CA TYR A 316 40.26 -11.11 -21.98
C TYR A 316 39.18 -10.04 -21.95
N LYS A 317 37.99 -10.41 -22.41
CA LYS A 317 36.79 -9.57 -22.40
C LYS A 317 35.64 -10.32 -21.76
N LEU A 318 34.90 -9.61 -20.92
CA LEU A 318 33.62 -10.06 -20.40
C LEU A 318 32.54 -9.18 -21.01
N LYS A 319 31.54 -9.79 -21.63
CA LYS A 319 30.36 -9.07 -22.15
C LYS A 319 29.12 -9.60 -21.45
N LEU A 320 28.25 -8.72 -21.01
CA LEU A 320 26.98 -9.07 -20.37
C LEU A 320 25.82 -8.61 -21.25
N GLU A 321 24.91 -9.52 -21.56
CA GLU A 321 23.59 -9.16 -22.07
C GLU A 321 22.72 -8.66 -20.90
N THR A 322 22.35 -7.38 -20.91
CA THR A 322 21.50 -6.78 -19.88
C THR A 322 20.03 -7.13 -20.08
N LEU A 323 19.18 -6.88 -19.07
CA LEU A 323 17.74 -7.19 -19.13
C LEU A 323 16.98 -6.53 -20.28
N ASN A 324 17.51 -5.43 -20.84
CA ASN A 324 16.95 -4.74 -22.00
C ASN A 324 17.59 -5.18 -23.33
N HIS A 325 18.33 -6.29 -23.34
CA HIS A 325 19.06 -6.84 -24.51
C HIS A 325 20.16 -5.94 -25.08
N ASN A 326 20.66 -4.98 -24.28
CA ASN A 326 21.88 -4.28 -24.62
C ASN A 326 23.08 -5.14 -24.19
N GLN A 327 24.23 -4.91 -24.83
CA GLN A 327 25.49 -5.52 -24.39
C GLN A 327 26.29 -4.46 -23.63
N LYS A 328 26.86 -4.86 -22.50
CA LYS A 328 27.85 -4.08 -21.76
C LYS A 328 29.17 -4.85 -21.69
N GLU A 329 30.28 -4.15 -21.76
CA GLU A 329 31.62 -4.73 -21.57
C GLU A 329 32.11 -4.44 -20.15
N PHE A 330 32.71 -5.42 -19.48
CA PHE A 330 33.25 -5.19 -18.14
C PHE A 330 34.55 -4.40 -18.25
N ASP A 331 34.55 -3.20 -17.66
CA ASP A 331 35.74 -2.36 -17.53
C ASP A 331 36.57 -2.86 -16.35
N THR A 332 37.73 -3.43 -16.66
CA THR A 332 38.64 -3.97 -15.65
C THR A 332 39.35 -2.90 -14.81
N GLU A 333 39.43 -1.66 -15.31
CA GLU A 333 40.05 -0.55 -14.56
C GLU A 333 39.06 0.07 -13.58
N LEU A 334 37.81 0.25 -14.04
CA LEU A 334 36.74 0.86 -13.25
C LEU A 334 35.95 -0.15 -12.41
N ASN A 335 36.12 -1.46 -12.64
CA ASN A 335 35.39 -2.54 -11.96
C ASN A 335 33.86 -2.46 -12.14
N GLU A 336 33.40 -2.06 -13.33
CA GLU A 336 31.98 -1.88 -13.63
C GLU A 336 31.63 -2.27 -15.08
N TRP A 337 30.35 -2.55 -15.34
CA TRP A 337 29.84 -2.80 -16.69
C TRP A 337 29.56 -1.49 -17.43
N ASN A 338 30.27 -1.26 -18.55
CA ASN A 338 30.13 -0.09 -19.44
C ASN A 338 29.33 -0.37 -20.70
#